data_AF-A0AAN8GD68-F1
#
_entry.id   AF-A0AAN8GD68-F1
#
_cell.length_a   1.000
_cell.length_b   1.000
_cell.length_c   1.000
_cell.angle_alpha   90.00
_cell.angle_beta   90.00
_cell.angle_gamma   90.00
#
_symmetry.space_group_name_H-M   'P 1'
#
loop_
_entity.id
_entity.type
_entity.pdbx_description
1 polymer ?
#
loop_
_entity_poly.entity_id
_entity_poly.type
_entity_poly.pdbx_seq_one_letter_code
_entity_poly.pdbx_strand_id
1 'polypeptide(L)'
;MLGTPSIRPVPNFNANVDAETLRKAMKGLGCNNSKVIAVLCGRTNWQRQEIAKAFKAMYGKDLIKDLKSELSGDFEDLILALMEPTAVYDAKELHKAMA
;
A
#
# COMPACT_ATOMS: atom_id res chain seq x y z
N MET A 1 1.66 19.87 -17.89
CA MET A 1 2.74 18.91 -18.20
C MET A 1 2.37 17.57 -17.60
N LEU A 2 2.37 16.49 -18.36
CA LEU A 2 2.38 15.14 -17.79
C LEU A 2 3.84 14.86 -17.41
N GLY A 3 4.15 14.87 -16.12
CA GLY A 3 5.51 14.64 -15.62
C GLY A 3 6.02 13.22 -15.92
N THR A 4 7.33 13.03 -15.86
CA THR A 4 7.91 11.67 -15.95
C THR A 4 7.74 10.95 -14.62
N PRO A 5 7.04 9.80 -14.56
CA PRO A 5 6.81 9.10 -13.30
C PRO A 5 8.10 8.46 -12.77
N SER A 6 8.35 8.61 -11.47
CA SER A 6 9.45 7.94 -10.76
C SER A 6 9.14 6.46 -10.47
N ILE A 7 7.87 6.13 -10.23
CA ILE A 7 7.40 4.76 -10.04
C ILE A 7 6.75 4.25 -11.32
N ARG A 8 7.25 3.12 -11.84
CA ARG A 8 6.77 2.48 -13.06
C ARG A 8 6.18 1.10 -12.76
N PRO A 9 5.28 0.57 -13.59
CA PRO A 9 4.75 -0.78 -13.40
C PRO A 9 5.86 -1.82 -13.39
N VAL A 10 5.87 -2.69 -12.39
CA VAL A 10 6.77 -3.85 -12.36
C VAL A 10 6.36 -4.86 -13.43
N PRO A 11 7.28 -5.33 -14.30
CA PRO A 11 6.98 -6.37 -15.29
C PRO A 11 6.68 -7.71 -14.61
N ASN A 12 5.87 -8.55 -15.25
CA ASN A 12 5.46 -9.87 -14.73
C ASN A 12 4.84 -9.80 -13.32
N PHE A 13 4.09 -8.74 -13.04
CA PHE A 13 3.48 -8.50 -11.75
C PHE A 13 2.50 -9.61 -11.36
N ASN A 14 2.62 -10.09 -10.11
CA ASN A 14 1.72 -11.05 -9.51
C ASN A 14 1.27 -10.54 -8.13
N ALA A 15 0.01 -10.10 -8.05
CA ALA A 15 -0.57 -9.54 -6.83
C ALA A 15 -0.57 -10.53 -5.65
N ASN A 16 -0.72 -11.83 -5.91
CA ASN A 16 -0.77 -12.85 -4.86
C ASN A 16 0.59 -13.02 -4.16
N VAL A 17 1.70 -12.92 -4.91
CA VAL A 17 3.06 -13.01 -4.35
C VAL A 17 3.36 -11.81 -3.44
N ASP A 18 2.96 -10.61 -3.88
CA ASP A 18 3.12 -9.39 -3.08
C ASP A 18 2.21 -9.40 -1.85
N ALA A 19 0.96 -9.86 -1.99
CA ALA A 19 0.03 -10.04 -0.87
C ALA A 19 0.59 -11.02 0.17
N GLU A 20 1.17 -12.14 -0.26
CA GLU A 20 1.82 -13.11 0.65
C GLU A 20 3.06 -12.51 1.33
N THR A 21 3.85 -11.74 0.59
CA THR A 21 5.03 -11.05 1.13
C THR A 21 4.63 -10.05 2.22
N LEU A 22 3.59 -9.25 1.98
CA LEU A 22 3.05 -8.32 2.98
C LEU A 22 2.45 -9.05 4.17
N ARG A 23 1.72 -10.15 3.94
CA ARG A 23 1.15 -10.96 5.03
C ARG A 23 2.22 -11.50 5.96
N LYS A 24 3.35 -11.95 5.40
CA LYS A 24 4.52 -12.43 6.14
C LYS A 24 5.25 -11.28 6.85
N ALA A 25 5.32 -10.10 6.23
CA ALA A 25 5.95 -8.92 6.83
C ALA A 25 5.20 -8.43 8.07
N MET A 26 3.87 -8.54 8.07
CA MET A 26 2.97 -8.15 9.17
C MET A 26 2.62 -9.32 10.12
N LYS A 27 3.37 -10.43 10.12
CA LYS A 27 3.10 -11.58 10.99
C LYS A 27 4.15 -11.69 12.09
N GLY A 28 3.72 -11.62 13.34
CA GLY A 28 4.57 -11.89 14.50
C GLY A 28 4.63 -10.70 15.46
N LEU A 29 5.62 -10.70 16.35
CA LEU A 29 5.89 -9.54 17.20
C LEU A 29 6.67 -8.50 16.39
N GLY A 30 5.96 -7.46 15.96
CA GLY A 30 6.49 -6.38 15.14
C GLY A 30 6.36 -6.61 13.63
N CYS A 31 6.59 -5.55 12.88
CA CYS A 31 6.43 -5.51 11.43
C CYS A 31 7.78 -5.39 10.71
N ASN A 32 7.97 -6.17 9.64
CA ASN A 32 9.15 -6.02 8.79
C ASN A 32 8.95 -4.84 7.81
N ASN A 33 9.22 -3.62 8.30
CA ASN A 33 9.05 -2.38 7.54
C ASN A 33 9.82 -2.38 6.22
N SER A 34 11.02 -2.98 6.17
CA SER A 34 11.82 -3.07 4.94
C SER A 34 11.12 -3.86 3.83
N LYS A 35 10.40 -4.94 4.17
CA LYS A 35 9.59 -5.69 3.20
C LYS A 35 8.37 -4.92 2.75
N VAL A 36 7.70 -4.21 3.67
CA VAL A 36 6.57 -3.33 3.34
C VAL A 36 7.02 -2.25 2.34
N ILE A 37 8.14 -1.59 2.60
CA ILE A 37 8.73 -0.58 1.70
C ILE A 37 9.08 -1.18 0.35
N ALA A 38 9.80 -2.31 0.32
CA ALA A 38 10.25 -2.94 -0.91
C ALA A 38 9.09 -3.31 -1.85
N VAL A 39 7.96 -3.72 -1.29
CA VAL A 39 6.75 -3.99 -2.07
C VAL A 39 6.06 -2.66 -2.40
N LEU A 40 5.55 -1.91 -1.41
CA LEU A 40 4.62 -0.82 -1.67
C LEU A 40 5.26 0.37 -2.36
N CYS A 41 6.49 0.75 -2.00
CA CYS A 41 7.19 1.85 -2.69
C CYS A 41 7.68 1.46 -4.08
N GLY A 42 7.74 0.17 -4.41
CA GLY A 42 8.14 -0.36 -5.71
C GLY A 42 6.98 -0.72 -6.64
N ARG A 43 5.72 -0.45 -6.28
CA ARG A 43 4.54 -0.76 -7.09
C ARG A 43 3.77 0.50 -7.45
N THR A 44 3.22 0.54 -8.66
CA THR A 44 2.30 1.61 -9.05
C THR A 44 1.01 1.56 -8.23
N ASN A 45 0.27 2.67 -8.19
CA ASN A 45 -1.01 2.71 -7.47
C ASN A 45 -1.98 1.62 -7.94
N TRP A 46 -2.10 1.41 -9.25
CA TRP A 46 -2.91 0.33 -9.82
C TRP A 46 -2.48 -1.05 -9.29
N GLN A 47 -1.18 -1.36 -9.29
CA GLN A 47 -0.67 -2.62 -8.74
C GLN A 47 -0.98 -2.74 -7.24
N ARG A 48 -0.90 -1.66 -6.46
CA ARG A 48 -1.28 -1.67 -5.04
C ARG A 48 -2.76 -1.98 -4.83
N GLN A 49 -3.65 -1.47 -5.69
CA GLN A 49 -5.07 -1.82 -5.66
C GLN A 49 -5.28 -3.33 -5.92
N GLU A 50 -4.56 -3.90 -6.89
CA GLU A 50 -4.62 -5.33 -7.17
C GLU A 50 -4.06 -6.17 -6.01
N ILE A 51 -2.99 -5.71 -5.34
CA ILE A 51 -2.46 -6.36 -4.12
C ILE A 51 -3.51 -6.35 -3.00
N ALA A 52 -4.19 -5.23 -2.77
CA ALA A 52 -5.23 -5.13 -1.74
C ALA A 52 -6.41 -6.09 -2.03
N LYS A 53 -6.84 -6.19 -3.29
CA LYS A 53 -7.87 -7.17 -3.71
C LYS A 53 -7.40 -8.61 -3.51
N ALA A 54 -6.19 -8.94 -3.95
CA ALA A 54 -5.59 -10.27 -3.78
C ALA A 54 -5.46 -10.64 -2.30
N PHE A 55 -4.97 -9.73 -1.46
CA PHE A 55 -4.87 -9.93 -0.02
C PHE A 55 -6.23 -10.23 0.63
N LYS A 56 -7.27 -9.49 0.23
CA LYS A 56 -8.64 -9.74 0.70
C LYS A 56 -9.15 -11.11 0.26
N ALA A 57 -8.91 -11.49 -1.00
CA ALA A 57 -9.33 -12.79 -1.53
C ALA A 57 -8.60 -13.96 -0.86
N MET A 58 -7.29 -13.84 -0.61
CA MET A 58 -6.46 -14.90 -0.05
C MET A 58 -6.65 -15.08 1.47
N TYR A 59 -6.86 -13.98 2.21
CA TYR A 59 -6.83 -14.02 3.68
C TYR A 59 -8.13 -13.57 4.34
N GLY A 60 -9.11 -13.07 3.57
CA GLY A 60 -10.36 -12.51 4.11
C GLY A 60 -10.17 -11.21 4.89
N LYS A 61 -8.96 -10.64 4.89
CA LYS A 61 -8.57 -9.46 5.68
C LYS A 61 -8.46 -8.20 4.85
N ASP A 62 -8.56 -7.06 5.51
CA ASP A 62 -8.36 -5.75 4.89
C ASP A 62 -6.88 -5.35 5.06
N LEU A 63 -6.15 -5.30 3.95
CA LEU A 63 -4.72 -4.97 3.94
C LEU A 63 -4.44 -3.59 4.56
N ILE A 64 -5.29 -2.60 4.30
CA ILE A 64 -5.09 -1.24 4.80
C ILE A 64 -5.25 -1.23 6.32
N LYS A 65 -6.23 -1.97 6.85
CA LYS A 65 -6.41 -2.11 8.31
C LYS A 65 -5.24 -2.86 8.97
N ASP A 66 -4.77 -3.94 8.36
CA ASP A 66 -3.62 -4.70 8.87
C ASP A 66 -2.35 -3.81 8.88
N LEU A 67 -2.10 -3.03 7.81
CA LEU A 67 -0.99 -2.06 7.78
C LEU A 67 -1.13 -1.00 8.86
N LYS A 68 -2.34 -0.45 9.05
CA LYS A 68 -2.62 0.56 10.08
C LYS A 68 -2.37 0.04 11.50
N SER A 69 -2.63 -1.24 11.78
CA SER A 69 -2.38 -1.82 13.10
C SER A 69 -0.90 -2.09 13.40
N GLU A 70 -0.07 -2.16 12.37
CA GLU A 70 1.34 -2.56 12.46
C GLU A 70 2.34 -1.40 12.33
N LEU A 71 1.90 -0.29 11.74
CA LEU A 71 2.72 0.90 11.48
C LEU A 71 2.34 2.05 12.44
N SER A 72 3.21 3.05 12.54
CA SER A 72 2.93 4.27 13.31
C SER A 72 3.66 5.50 12.74
N GLY A 73 3.15 6.69 13.08
CA GLY A 73 3.74 7.99 12.73
C GLY A 73 3.81 8.24 11.23
N ASP A 74 4.77 9.06 10.79
CA ASP A 74 4.93 9.46 9.38
C ASP A 74 5.04 8.27 8.42
N PHE A 75 5.59 7.15 8.89
CA PHE A 75 5.70 5.94 8.08
C PHE A 75 4.33 5.30 7.81
N GLU A 76 3.45 5.27 8.82
CA GLU A 76 2.05 4.84 8.64
C GLU A 76 1.35 5.76 7.64
N ASP A 77 1.41 7.07 7.84
CA ASP A 77 0.72 8.04 7.00
C ASP A 77 1.14 7.93 5.53
N LEU A 78 2.44 7.80 5.27
CA LEU A 78 2.96 7.60 3.92
C LEU A 78 2.45 6.29 3.30
N ILE A 79 2.53 5.19 4.03
CA ILE A 79 2.15 3.88 3.48
C ILE A 79 0.64 3.80 3.22
N LEU A 80 -0.18 4.34 4.12
CA LEU A 80 -1.62 4.41 3.91
C LEU A 80 -1.96 5.30 2.71
N ALA A 81 -1.34 6.48 2.59
CA ALA A 81 -1.53 7.37 1.44
C ALA A 81 -1.20 6.67 0.10
N LEU A 82 -0.10 5.93 0.04
CA LEU A 82 0.31 5.19 -1.16
C LEU A 82 -0.70 4.11 -1.57
N MET A 83 -1.47 3.57 -0.62
CA MET A 83 -2.47 2.52 -0.84
C MET A 83 -3.83 3.07 -1.32
N GLU A 84 -4.06 4.37 -1.24
CA GLU A 84 -5.33 4.95 -1.64
C GLU A 84 -5.41 5.20 -3.16
N PRO A 85 -6.57 5.00 -3.81
CA PRO A 85 -6.77 5.47 -5.17
C PRO A 85 -6.50 6.97 -5.26
N THR A 86 -5.83 7.43 -6.33
CA THR A 86 -5.37 8.82 -6.47
C THR A 86 -6.45 9.86 -6.19
N ALA A 87 -7.63 9.71 -6.80
CA ALA A 87 -8.73 10.66 -6.60
C ALA A 87 -9.28 10.67 -5.16
N VAL A 88 -9.20 9.54 -4.45
CA VAL A 88 -9.66 9.43 -3.05
C VAL A 88 -8.66 10.12 -2.13
N TYR A 89 -7.37 9.93 -2.36
CA TYR A 89 -6.32 10.60 -1.62
C TYR A 89 -6.43 12.13 -1.77
N ASP A 90 -6.51 12.61 -3.01
CA ASP A 90 -6.66 14.05 -3.30
C ASP A 90 -7.90 14.63 -2.60
N ALA A 91 -9.04 13.95 -2.68
CA ALA A 91 -10.27 14.38 -2.01
C ALA A 91 -10.12 14.45 -0.49
N LYS A 92 -9.42 13.50 0.12
CA LYS A 92 -9.15 13.49 1.57
C LYS A 92 -8.20 14.61 1.98
N GLU A 93 -7.12 14.84 1.23
CA GLU A 93 -6.18 15.92 1.55
C GLU A 93 -6.83 17.29 1.37
N LEU A 94 -7.64 17.49 0.33
CA LEU A 94 -8.45 18.70 0.18
C LEU A 94 -9.39 18.90 1.37
N HIS A 95 -10.08 17.85 1.80
CA HIS A 95 -10.95 17.91 2.97
C HIS A 95 -10.19 18.27 4.25
N LYS A 96 -9.06 17.60 4.52
CA LYS A 96 -8.19 17.87 5.68
C LYS A 96 -7.67 19.31 5.70
N ALA A 97 -7.35 19.88 4.54
CA ALA A 97 -6.81 21.24 4.45
C ALA A 97 -7.86 22.34 4.71
N MET A 98 -9.15 22.02 4.59
CA MET A 98 -10.25 22.97 4.76
C MET A 98 -11.03 22.81 6.07
N ALA A 99 -10.82 21.69 6.77
CA ALA A 99 -11.54 21.33 8.00
C ALA A 99 -10.86 21.85 9.27
#